data_AF-A0A158KZN5-F1
#
_entry.id   AF-A0A158KZN5-F1
#
_cell.length_a   1.000
_cell.length_b   1.000
_cell.length_c   1.000
_cell.angle_alpha   90.00
_cell.angle_beta   90.00
_cell.angle_gamma   90.00
#
_symmetry.space_group_name_H-M   'P 1'
#
loop_
_entity.id
_entity.type
_entity.pdbx_description
1 polymer ?
#
loop_
_entity_poly.entity_id
_entity_poly.type
_entity_poly.pdbx_seq_one_letter_code
_entity_poly.pdbx_strand_id
1 'polypeptide(L)'
;MPFRHTAAHLALLSAMTMTTTLAASAAHAATPTAYVTSETAGVGVIDLDQMTLTRTIPLGKDGPRGLSLNADGTRLYVANKGTADLSEIDTSTGTVLRRAKIGKNPEFVRVFKGYAYVTYEPGEDGGPPGPPGQPPKEEKDDENSPPAEIAIVDLKSLKVIHSVKSGHETEGVEFSSDGREVLVTNEGDDTVSVYRVGTGKPVRTVKLDKGSRPRGIKASPDGKQYVVTLENTNKFIVLDARDLKIVKTVDTKTGPYGVAFGPHGKRLFVAAARDKTLQVFDGKTYEHVSDVPVGQRCWHFSFTPDGAKLLLACGRSNAVYVLDAENYQTIKQIEGLPLAWGIVTYPSASGSIESK
;
A
#
# COMPACT_ATOMS: atom_id res chain seq x y z
N MET A 1 -73.51 -62.07 41.41
CA MET A 1 -73.43 -60.98 42.42
C MET A 1 -72.00 -60.44 42.43
N PRO A 2 -71.79 -59.12 42.62
CA PRO A 2 -71.38 -58.22 41.55
C PRO A 2 -69.99 -57.55 41.71
N PHE A 3 -69.52 -56.98 40.59
CA PHE A 3 -68.68 -55.77 40.40
C PHE A 3 -67.65 -55.35 41.46
N ARG A 4 -66.39 -55.15 41.01
CA ARG A 4 -65.82 -53.81 40.74
C ARG A 4 -64.45 -53.90 40.06
N HIS A 5 -64.33 -53.29 38.88
CA HIS A 5 -63.08 -53.00 38.20
C HIS A 5 -62.43 -51.74 38.78
N THR A 6 -61.14 -51.80 39.06
CA THR A 6 -60.27 -50.62 39.20
C THR A 6 -59.20 -50.69 38.13
N ALA A 7 -59.32 -49.84 37.11
CA ALA A 7 -58.28 -49.61 36.11
C ALA A 7 -57.27 -48.60 36.67
N ALA A 8 -56.00 -49.00 36.74
CA ALA A 8 -54.89 -48.09 37.01
C ALA A 8 -54.43 -47.48 35.68
N HIS A 9 -54.55 -46.16 35.54
CA HIS A 9 -53.99 -45.42 34.41
C HIS A 9 -52.47 -45.31 34.56
N LEU A 10 -51.72 -45.97 33.68
CA LEU A 10 -50.29 -45.77 33.49
C LEU A 10 -50.09 -44.63 32.48
N ALA A 11 -49.72 -43.44 32.95
CA ALA A 11 -49.36 -42.33 32.08
C ALA A 11 -47.91 -42.53 31.59
N LEU A 12 -47.72 -42.88 30.31
CA LEU A 12 -46.42 -42.77 29.65
C LEU A 12 -46.16 -41.29 29.32
N LEU A 13 -45.25 -40.64 30.05
CA LEU A 13 -44.60 -39.42 29.57
C LEU A 13 -43.57 -39.80 28.50
N SER A 14 -43.90 -39.53 27.24
CA SER A 14 -42.93 -39.57 26.14
C SER A 14 -42.09 -38.30 26.20
N ALA A 15 -40.87 -38.40 26.74
CA ALA A 15 -39.89 -37.30 26.73
C ALA A 15 -39.31 -37.17 25.32
N MET A 16 -39.84 -36.21 24.57
CA MET A 16 -39.36 -35.86 23.23
C MET A 16 -38.10 -35.00 23.38
N THR A 17 -36.92 -35.62 23.36
CA THR A 17 -35.64 -34.91 23.32
C THR A 17 -35.47 -34.21 21.96
N MET A 18 -35.70 -32.90 21.94
CA MET A 18 -35.24 -32.04 20.84
C MET A 18 -33.71 -31.94 20.90
N THR A 19 -33.02 -32.68 20.05
CA THR A 19 -31.62 -32.41 19.73
C THR A 19 -31.54 -31.18 18.84
N THR A 20 -31.27 -30.01 19.41
CA THR A 20 -30.87 -28.83 18.66
C THR A 20 -29.45 -29.04 18.14
N THR A 21 -29.32 -29.37 16.85
CA THR A 21 -28.04 -29.29 16.16
C THR A 21 -27.67 -27.81 16.01
N LEU A 22 -26.74 -27.31 16.83
CA LEU A 22 -26.04 -26.07 16.51
C LEU A 22 -25.22 -26.32 15.24
N ALA A 23 -25.74 -25.90 14.10
CA ALA A 23 -24.90 -25.71 12.91
C ALA A 23 -23.96 -24.55 13.22
N ALA A 24 -22.74 -24.87 13.67
CA ALA A 24 -21.67 -23.89 13.69
C ALA A 24 -21.40 -23.51 12.23
N SER A 25 -21.90 -22.34 11.83
CA SER A 25 -21.46 -21.69 10.59
C SER A 25 -19.98 -21.38 10.78
N ALA A 26 -19.11 -22.26 10.30
CA ALA A 26 -17.73 -21.89 10.06
C ALA A 26 -17.78 -20.80 8.99
N ALA A 27 -17.78 -19.55 9.43
CA ALA A 27 -17.45 -18.43 8.55
C ALA A 27 -16.07 -18.77 8.01
N HIS A 28 -16.01 -19.18 6.74
CA HIS A 28 -14.76 -19.40 6.04
C HIS A 28 -14.05 -18.05 6.09
N ALA A 29 -13.00 -17.94 6.92
CA ALA A 29 -12.19 -16.74 6.93
C ALA A 29 -11.73 -16.51 5.49
N ALA A 30 -11.93 -15.30 4.97
CA ALA A 30 -11.52 -14.99 3.61
C ALA A 30 -10.03 -15.36 3.46
N THR A 31 -9.69 -16.12 2.42
CA THR A 31 -8.33 -16.57 2.16
C THR A 31 -7.40 -15.35 2.13
N PRO A 32 -6.31 -15.33 2.92
CA PRO A 32 -5.34 -14.26 2.89
C PRO A 32 -4.85 -14.01 1.46
N THR A 33 -4.96 -12.77 1.00
CA THR A 33 -4.78 -12.41 -0.40
C THR A 33 -3.89 -11.18 -0.54
N ALA A 34 -2.98 -11.16 -1.52
CA ALA A 34 -2.32 -9.95 -1.97
C ALA A 34 -2.91 -9.47 -3.31
N TYR A 35 -3.03 -8.16 -3.45
CA TYR A 35 -3.35 -7.47 -4.69
C TYR A 35 -2.10 -6.72 -5.15
N VAL A 36 -1.72 -6.91 -6.41
CA VAL A 36 -0.52 -6.31 -6.98
C VAL A 36 -0.88 -5.62 -8.28
N THR A 37 -0.65 -4.31 -8.39
CA THR A 37 -0.82 -3.61 -9.66
C THR A 37 0.31 -3.95 -10.62
N SER A 38 -0.05 -4.14 -11.89
CA SER A 38 0.83 -4.31 -13.03
C SER A 38 0.46 -3.26 -14.06
N GLU A 39 1.40 -2.38 -14.42
CA GLU A 39 1.15 -1.25 -15.32
C GLU A 39 0.63 -1.69 -16.72
N THR A 40 0.74 -2.98 -17.08
CA THR A 40 0.31 -3.50 -18.38
C THR A 40 -0.67 -4.67 -18.33
N ALA A 41 -0.87 -5.33 -17.18
CA ALA A 41 -1.77 -6.48 -17.07
C ALA A 41 -3.04 -6.22 -16.25
N GLY A 42 -3.06 -5.21 -15.37
CA GLY A 42 -4.17 -4.97 -14.44
C GLY A 42 -3.77 -5.24 -12.99
N VAL A 43 -4.62 -5.92 -12.22
CA VAL A 43 -4.32 -6.28 -10.81
C VAL A 43 -4.17 -7.79 -10.66
N GLY A 44 -2.97 -8.24 -10.31
CA GLY A 44 -2.72 -9.62 -9.90
C GLY A 44 -3.33 -9.91 -8.53
N VAL A 45 -3.96 -11.07 -8.42
CA VAL A 45 -4.51 -11.60 -7.17
C VAL A 45 -3.69 -12.81 -6.77
N ILE A 46 -2.99 -12.70 -5.64
CA ILE A 46 -2.07 -13.73 -5.15
C ILE A 46 -2.68 -14.36 -3.89
N ASP A 47 -2.80 -15.69 -3.91
CA ASP A 47 -3.11 -16.49 -2.72
C ASP A 47 -1.90 -16.52 -1.80
N LEU A 48 -2.06 -16.09 -0.54
CA LEU A 48 -0.96 -15.97 0.41
C LEU A 48 -0.68 -17.26 1.21
N ASP A 49 -1.50 -18.29 1.09
CA ASP A 49 -1.18 -19.61 1.66
C ASP A 49 -0.31 -20.40 0.68
N GLN A 50 -0.64 -20.32 -0.61
CA GLN A 50 0.05 -21.04 -1.68
C GLN A 50 1.19 -20.24 -2.33
N MET A 51 1.22 -18.91 -2.11
CA MET A 51 2.13 -17.98 -2.80
C MET A 51 2.03 -18.12 -4.33
N THR A 52 0.80 -18.12 -4.85
CA THR A 52 0.52 -18.29 -6.29
C THR A 52 -0.38 -17.18 -6.81
N LEU A 53 -0.06 -16.67 -8.01
CA LEU A 53 -0.97 -15.83 -8.78
C LEU A 53 -2.18 -16.67 -9.20
N THR A 54 -3.36 -16.38 -8.62
CA THR A 54 -4.59 -17.15 -8.88
C THR A 54 -5.35 -16.60 -10.08
N ARG A 55 -5.35 -15.28 -10.25
CA ARG A 55 -5.94 -14.59 -11.40
C ARG A 55 -5.38 -13.18 -11.56
N THR A 56 -5.66 -12.59 -12.71
CA THR A 56 -5.43 -11.16 -12.96
C THR A 56 -6.76 -10.50 -13.28
N ILE A 57 -7.09 -9.41 -12.59
CA ILE A 57 -8.23 -8.55 -12.87
C ILE A 57 -7.83 -7.61 -14.01
N PRO A 58 -8.41 -7.74 -15.21
CA PRO A 58 -7.99 -6.94 -16.35
C PRO A 58 -8.49 -5.50 -16.20
N LEU A 59 -7.57 -4.55 -16.36
CA LEU A 59 -7.88 -3.12 -16.46
C LEU A 59 -7.54 -2.55 -17.85
N GLY A 60 -7.28 -3.41 -18.85
CA GLY A 60 -6.99 -2.96 -20.21
C GLY A 60 -5.77 -2.05 -20.30
N LYS A 61 -5.93 -0.84 -20.84
CA LYS A 61 -4.85 0.14 -21.05
C LYS A 61 -4.77 1.19 -19.93
N ASP A 62 -5.38 0.92 -18.79
CA ASP A 62 -5.55 1.87 -17.69
C ASP A 62 -4.23 2.24 -16.99
N GLY A 63 -3.19 1.41 -17.11
CA GLY A 63 -1.90 1.67 -16.48
C GLY A 63 -1.98 1.81 -14.95
N PRO A 64 -2.44 0.77 -14.22
CA PRO A 64 -2.65 0.87 -12.79
C PRO A 64 -1.33 0.99 -12.01
N ARG A 65 -1.28 1.89 -11.02
CA ARG A 65 -0.14 2.14 -10.13
C ARG A 65 -0.54 1.98 -8.67
N GLY A 66 -0.81 3.06 -7.95
CA GLY A 66 -1.26 3.04 -6.57
C GLY A 66 -2.53 2.24 -6.36
N LEU A 67 -2.59 1.51 -5.26
CA LEU A 67 -3.77 0.76 -4.85
C LEU A 67 -3.96 0.78 -3.34
N SER A 68 -5.20 0.72 -2.89
CA SER A 68 -5.53 0.54 -1.47
C SER A 68 -6.90 -0.10 -1.30
N LEU A 69 -7.08 -0.89 -0.25
CA LEU A 69 -8.30 -1.54 0.16
C LEU A 69 -9.12 -0.67 1.12
N ASN A 70 -10.42 -0.91 1.16
CA ASN A 70 -11.21 -0.51 2.33
C ASN A 70 -10.94 -1.44 3.53
N ALA A 71 -11.40 -1.02 4.72
CA ALA A 71 -11.08 -1.69 5.97
C ALA A 71 -11.53 -3.17 6.07
N ASP A 72 -12.58 -3.55 5.36
CA ASP A 72 -13.08 -4.94 5.34
C ASP A 72 -12.60 -5.75 4.12
N GLY A 73 -11.73 -5.18 3.29
CA GLY A 73 -11.14 -5.83 2.13
C GLY A 73 -12.11 -6.15 0.99
N THR A 74 -13.36 -5.68 1.04
CA THR A 74 -14.38 -5.95 0.01
C THR A 74 -14.23 -5.05 -1.22
N ARG A 75 -13.49 -3.95 -1.11
CA ARG A 75 -13.26 -2.97 -2.18
C ARG A 75 -11.78 -2.67 -2.33
N LEU A 76 -11.32 -2.70 -3.57
CA LEU A 76 -9.99 -2.24 -3.97
C LEU A 76 -10.12 -0.95 -4.78
N TYR A 77 -9.33 0.06 -4.42
CA TYR A 77 -9.25 1.35 -5.09
C TYR A 77 -7.91 1.45 -5.83
N VAL A 78 -7.93 1.71 -7.14
CA VAL A 78 -6.74 1.66 -8.00
C VAL A 78 -6.61 2.94 -8.82
N ALA A 79 -5.48 3.62 -8.68
CA ALA A 79 -5.10 4.77 -9.50
C ALA A 79 -4.65 4.31 -10.88
N ASN A 80 -5.30 4.84 -11.91
CA ASN A 80 -5.09 4.43 -13.31
C ASN A 80 -4.47 5.57 -14.11
N LYS A 81 -3.18 5.44 -14.42
CA LYS A 81 -2.41 6.47 -15.13
C LYS A 81 -3.02 6.79 -16.50
N GLY A 82 -3.31 5.76 -17.27
CA GLY A 82 -3.73 5.85 -18.67
C GLY A 82 -5.12 6.45 -18.86
N THR A 83 -6.02 6.30 -17.89
CA THR A 83 -7.40 6.83 -17.94
C THR A 83 -7.65 8.02 -17.01
N ALA A 84 -6.63 8.46 -16.26
CA ALA A 84 -6.73 9.62 -15.37
C ALA A 84 -7.84 9.50 -14.31
N ASP A 85 -8.06 8.29 -13.79
CA ASP A 85 -9.15 7.96 -12.88
C ASP A 85 -8.72 7.07 -11.70
N LEU A 86 -9.64 6.93 -10.74
CA LEU A 86 -9.60 5.95 -9.65
C LEU A 86 -10.72 4.94 -9.89
N SER A 87 -10.36 3.66 -10.05
CA SER A 87 -11.32 2.56 -10.10
C SER A 87 -11.67 2.07 -8.71
N GLU A 88 -12.95 1.79 -8.45
CA GLU A 88 -13.40 0.98 -7.32
C GLU A 88 -13.78 -0.42 -7.83
N ILE A 89 -13.15 -1.45 -7.27
CA ILE A 89 -13.24 -2.83 -7.73
C ILE A 89 -13.82 -3.69 -6.58
N ASP A 90 -14.82 -4.52 -6.89
CA ASP A 90 -15.26 -5.57 -5.97
C ASP A 90 -14.21 -6.67 -5.90
N THR A 91 -13.65 -6.94 -4.72
CA THR A 91 -12.53 -7.89 -4.59
C THR A 91 -12.94 -9.34 -4.80
N SER A 92 -14.22 -9.68 -4.54
CA SER A 92 -14.73 -11.04 -4.69
C SER A 92 -14.93 -11.39 -6.17
N THR A 93 -15.50 -10.47 -6.95
CA THR A 93 -15.78 -10.70 -8.38
C THR A 93 -14.65 -10.23 -9.28
N GLY A 94 -13.85 -9.25 -8.84
CA GLY A 94 -12.88 -8.53 -9.66
C GLY A 94 -13.53 -7.54 -10.62
N THR A 95 -14.82 -7.21 -10.45
CA THR A 95 -15.53 -6.28 -11.33
C THR A 95 -15.27 -4.83 -10.91
N VAL A 96 -14.93 -3.97 -11.87
CA VAL A 96 -14.92 -2.52 -11.65
C VAL A 96 -16.36 -2.04 -11.48
N LEU A 97 -16.69 -1.54 -10.30
CA LEU A 97 -18.04 -1.08 -9.94
C LEU A 97 -18.30 0.36 -10.38
N ARG A 98 -17.31 1.23 -10.13
CA ARG A 98 -17.41 2.68 -10.33
C ARG A 98 -16.03 3.25 -10.65
N ARG A 99 -16.00 4.45 -11.23
CA ARG A 99 -14.78 5.22 -11.49
C ARG A 99 -14.97 6.68 -11.07
N ALA A 100 -13.97 7.27 -10.43
CA ALA A 100 -13.88 8.69 -10.19
C ALA A 100 -12.81 9.30 -11.10
N LYS A 101 -13.15 10.35 -11.85
CA LYS A 101 -12.13 11.13 -12.56
C LYS A 101 -11.25 11.84 -11.53
N ILE A 102 -9.93 11.70 -11.68
CA ILE A 102 -8.94 12.28 -10.76
C ILE A 102 -8.23 13.45 -11.45
N GLY A 103 -7.52 13.15 -12.52
CA GLY A 103 -6.56 14.07 -13.14
C GLY A 103 -5.47 13.26 -13.83
N LYS A 104 -4.63 13.92 -14.60
CA LYS A 104 -3.56 13.25 -15.36
C LYS A 104 -2.55 12.61 -14.39
N ASN A 105 -2.00 11.45 -14.78
CA ASN A 105 -0.95 10.73 -14.05
C ASN A 105 -1.25 10.50 -12.54
N PRO A 106 -2.35 9.86 -12.15
CA PRO A 106 -2.52 9.45 -10.76
C PRO A 106 -1.48 8.37 -10.38
N GLU A 107 -0.81 8.57 -9.25
CA GLU A 107 0.39 7.81 -8.84
C GLU A 107 0.09 6.89 -7.66
N PHE A 108 -0.29 7.48 -6.52
CA PHE A 108 -0.41 6.80 -5.22
C PHE A 108 -1.85 6.84 -4.71
N VAL A 109 -2.25 5.85 -3.91
CA VAL A 109 -3.57 5.78 -3.27
C VAL A 109 -3.42 5.42 -1.81
N ARG A 110 -4.00 6.22 -0.92
CA ARG A 110 -4.20 5.86 0.50
C ARG A 110 -5.66 5.97 0.88
N VAL A 111 -6.24 4.89 1.40
CA VAL A 111 -7.56 4.95 2.03
C VAL A 111 -7.43 5.29 3.51
N PHE A 112 -8.13 6.34 3.94
CA PHE A 112 -8.17 6.75 5.33
C PHE A 112 -9.55 7.31 5.71
N LYS A 113 -10.15 6.74 6.76
CA LYS A 113 -11.44 7.18 7.35
C LYS A 113 -12.56 7.39 6.31
N GLY A 114 -12.70 6.50 5.34
CA GLY A 114 -13.76 6.54 4.33
C GLY A 114 -13.47 7.44 3.12
N TYR A 115 -12.24 7.95 3.01
CA TYR A 115 -11.78 8.74 1.88
C TYR A 115 -10.57 8.07 1.22
N ALA A 116 -10.43 8.21 -0.11
CA ALA A 116 -9.17 7.94 -0.80
C ALA A 116 -8.44 9.26 -1.04
N TYR A 117 -7.14 9.26 -0.76
CA TYR A 117 -6.20 10.33 -1.04
C TYR A 117 -5.34 9.86 -2.21
N VAL A 118 -5.52 10.50 -3.36
CA VAL A 118 -4.91 10.10 -4.63
C VAL A 118 -4.01 11.22 -5.10
N THR A 119 -2.71 10.97 -5.17
CA THR A 119 -1.77 11.92 -5.80
C THR A 119 -1.89 11.84 -7.31
N TYR A 120 -1.83 12.99 -7.99
CA TYR A 120 -1.83 13.07 -9.45
C TYR A 120 -1.09 14.30 -9.96
N GLU A 121 -0.62 14.25 -11.21
CA GLU A 121 0.35 15.19 -11.75
C GLU A 121 -0.12 15.78 -13.09
N PRO A 122 -0.82 16.92 -13.06
CA PRO A 122 -1.32 17.56 -14.27
C PRO A 122 -0.21 18.14 -15.16
N GLY A 123 0.89 18.61 -14.57
CA GLY A 123 2.02 19.21 -15.29
C GLY A 123 3.02 18.21 -15.88
N GLU A 124 2.97 16.95 -15.47
CA GLU A 124 3.96 15.96 -15.93
C GLU A 124 3.67 15.43 -17.33
N ASP A 125 4.63 15.61 -18.23
CA ASP A 125 4.71 14.96 -19.55
C ASP A 125 5.83 13.89 -19.56
N GLY A 126 6.14 13.30 -18.40
CA GLY A 126 7.19 12.30 -18.19
C GLY A 126 6.71 10.85 -18.02
N GLY A 127 7.63 9.90 -18.25
CA GLY A 127 7.52 8.50 -17.82
C GLY A 127 8.65 8.20 -16.84
N PRO A 128 8.57 7.10 -16.06
CA PRO A 128 9.59 6.80 -15.05
C PRO A 128 11.00 6.73 -15.68
N PRO A 129 12.07 6.92 -14.87
CA PRO A 129 13.44 6.91 -15.36
C PRO A 129 13.72 5.73 -16.29
N GLY A 130 14.47 6.02 -17.36
CA GLY A 130 14.92 5.01 -18.32
C GLY A 130 15.79 3.92 -17.67
N PRO A 131 16.07 2.81 -18.37
CA PRO A 131 17.01 1.81 -17.92
C PRO A 131 18.38 2.41 -17.54
N PRO A 132 19.16 1.76 -16.66
CA PRO A 132 20.49 2.20 -16.31
C PRO A 132 21.36 2.46 -17.55
N GLY A 133 22.00 3.62 -17.62
CA GLY A 133 22.88 4.00 -18.73
C GLY A 133 22.19 4.73 -19.89
N GLN A 134 20.86 4.93 -19.84
CA GLN A 134 20.24 5.96 -20.67
C GLN A 134 20.32 7.32 -19.96
N PRO A 135 20.60 8.42 -20.70
CA PRO A 135 20.39 9.74 -20.14
C PRO A 135 18.93 9.85 -19.69
N PRO A 136 18.64 10.59 -18.60
CA PRO A 136 17.27 10.95 -18.26
C PRO A 136 16.56 11.42 -19.53
N LYS A 137 15.30 11.02 -19.73
CA LYS A 137 14.49 11.75 -20.72
C LYS A 137 14.54 13.22 -20.30
N GLU A 138 14.68 14.13 -21.26
CA GLU A 138 14.51 15.55 -20.99
C GLU A 138 13.10 15.73 -20.44
N GLU A 139 12.99 15.75 -19.11
CA GLU A 139 11.85 16.32 -18.41
C GLU A 139 11.80 17.76 -18.89
N LYS A 140 10.70 18.12 -19.53
CA LYS A 140 10.42 19.53 -19.75
C LYS A 140 10.03 20.09 -18.39
N ASP A 141 11.04 20.36 -17.58
CA ASP A 141 10.96 21.27 -16.44
C ASP A 141 10.66 22.67 -17.00
N ASP A 142 9.45 22.86 -17.50
CA ASP A 142 8.88 24.19 -17.65
C ASP A 142 8.56 24.63 -16.23
N GLU A 143 9.22 25.68 -15.75
CA GLU A 143 8.92 26.30 -14.45
C GLU A 143 7.43 26.71 -14.33
N ASN A 144 6.66 26.69 -15.43
CA ASN A 144 5.21 26.92 -15.48
C ASN A 144 4.34 25.64 -15.47
N SER A 145 4.93 24.45 -15.38
CA SER A 145 4.17 23.20 -15.27
C SER A 145 3.28 23.24 -14.02
N PRO A 146 1.99 22.89 -14.13
CA PRO A 146 1.11 22.82 -12.98
C PRO A 146 1.65 21.86 -11.90
N PRO A 147 1.63 22.24 -10.61
CA PRO A 147 2.09 21.37 -9.54
C PRO A 147 1.19 20.12 -9.46
N ALA A 148 1.72 19.08 -8.81
CA ALA A 148 0.92 17.91 -8.46
C ALA A 148 -0.20 18.29 -7.47
N GLU A 149 -1.20 17.44 -7.40
CA GLU A 149 -2.36 17.61 -6.55
C GLU A 149 -2.73 16.31 -5.83
N ILE A 150 -3.41 16.44 -4.70
CA ILE A 150 -3.97 15.34 -3.93
C ILE A 150 -5.49 15.42 -4.05
N ALA A 151 -6.10 14.53 -4.82
CA ALA A 151 -7.55 14.37 -4.87
C ALA A 151 -8.03 13.64 -3.61
N ILE A 152 -8.98 14.25 -2.91
CA ILE A 152 -9.68 13.66 -1.77
C ILE A 152 -11.04 13.17 -2.28
N VAL A 153 -11.20 11.86 -2.34
CA VAL A 153 -12.38 11.18 -2.88
C VAL A 153 -13.21 10.61 -1.73
N ASP A 154 -14.48 11.01 -1.62
CA ASP A 154 -15.43 10.36 -0.72
C ASP A 154 -15.79 8.99 -1.26
N LEU A 155 -15.46 7.91 -0.54
CA LEU A 155 -15.68 6.55 -1.03
C LEU A 155 -17.15 6.14 -1.05
N LYS A 156 -18.00 6.80 -0.26
CA LYS A 156 -19.43 6.53 -0.28
C LYS A 156 -20.04 6.96 -1.62
N SER A 157 -19.79 8.19 -2.05
CA SER A 157 -20.29 8.70 -3.33
C SER A 157 -19.37 8.42 -4.54
N LEU A 158 -18.12 8.06 -4.28
CA LEU A 158 -17.00 8.00 -5.23
C LEU A 158 -16.85 9.29 -6.05
N LYS A 159 -16.87 10.43 -5.35
CA LYS A 159 -16.67 11.75 -5.94
C LYS A 159 -15.48 12.44 -5.29
N VAL A 160 -14.70 13.15 -6.10
CA VAL A 160 -13.72 14.11 -5.60
C VAL A 160 -14.47 15.22 -4.88
N ILE A 161 -14.19 15.41 -3.60
CA ILE A 161 -14.80 16.48 -2.79
C ILE A 161 -13.87 17.68 -2.67
N HIS A 162 -12.55 17.45 -2.71
CA HIS A 162 -11.51 18.46 -2.66
C HIS A 162 -10.29 18.00 -3.47
N SER A 163 -9.60 18.95 -4.10
CA SER A 163 -8.22 18.74 -4.58
C SER A 163 -7.32 19.73 -3.87
N VAL A 164 -6.13 19.27 -3.49
CA VAL A 164 -5.15 20.05 -2.73
C VAL A 164 -3.88 20.16 -3.55
N LYS A 165 -3.43 21.39 -3.83
CA LYS A 165 -2.14 21.61 -4.49
C LYS A 165 -0.98 21.16 -3.60
N SER A 166 -0.08 20.38 -4.19
CA SER A 166 1.17 19.92 -3.58
C SER A 166 2.37 20.58 -4.25
N GLY A 167 3.54 19.95 -4.14
CA GLY A 167 4.71 20.28 -4.97
C GLY A 167 4.69 19.55 -6.31
N HIS A 168 5.84 19.43 -6.96
CA HIS A 168 6.02 18.65 -8.20
C HIS A 168 6.41 17.20 -7.91
N GLU A 169 6.04 16.29 -8.82
CA GLU A 169 6.32 14.85 -8.77
C GLU A 169 5.99 14.21 -7.39
N THR A 170 4.70 14.14 -7.04
CA THR A 170 4.28 13.60 -5.73
C THR A 170 4.25 12.09 -5.69
N GLU A 171 4.83 11.51 -4.65
CA GLU A 171 4.95 10.07 -4.51
C GLU A 171 4.23 9.56 -3.25
N GLY A 172 4.94 9.49 -2.13
CA GLY A 172 4.44 8.89 -0.89
C GLY A 172 3.44 9.78 -0.17
N VAL A 173 2.38 9.15 0.34
CA VAL A 173 1.36 9.79 1.19
C VAL A 173 1.30 9.04 2.52
N GLU A 174 1.47 9.75 3.63
CA GLU A 174 1.40 9.18 4.97
C GLU A 174 0.53 10.03 5.90
N PHE A 175 -0.06 9.40 6.92
CA PHE A 175 -0.84 10.09 7.94
C PHE A 175 -0.09 10.20 9.25
N SER A 176 -0.33 11.30 9.93
CA SER A 176 -0.03 11.44 11.35
C SER A 176 -0.76 10.41 12.21
N SER A 177 -0.14 10.03 13.32
CA SER A 177 -0.68 9.02 14.26
C SER A 177 -2.00 9.43 14.88
N ASP A 178 -2.23 10.74 15.10
CA ASP A 178 -3.53 11.28 15.55
C ASP A 178 -4.56 11.39 14.40
N GLY A 179 -4.12 11.18 13.15
CA GLY A 179 -4.95 11.20 11.96
C GLY A 179 -5.48 12.58 11.59
N ARG A 180 -4.82 13.66 12.02
CA ARG A 180 -5.23 15.06 11.74
C ARG A 180 -4.47 15.68 10.58
N GLU A 181 -3.31 15.13 10.24
CA GLU A 181 -2.42 15.61 9.19
C GLU A 181 -2.07 14.50 8.20
N VAL A 182 -1.93 14.88 6.93
CA VAL A 182 -1.40 14.06 5.84
C VAL A 182 -0.10 14.71 5.37
N LEU A 183 0.94 13.90 5.21
CA LEU A 183 2.27 14.27 4.77
C LEU A 183 2.49 13.68 3.37
N VAL A 184 3.03 14.48 2.47
CA VAL A 184 3.26 14.11 1.07
C VAL A 184 4.68 14.48 0.67
N THR A 185 5.41 13.53 0.11
CA THR A 185 6.73 13.75 -0.49
C THR A 185 6.57 14.31 -1.90
N ASN A 186 7.26 15.42 -2.19
CA ASN A 186 7.30 16.06 -3.50
C ASN A 186 8.72 15.92 -4.03
N GLU A 187 8.90 15.03 -4.99
CA GLU A 187 10.19 14.62 -5.51
C GLU A 187 10.89 15.77 -6.23
N GLY A 188 10.18 16.43 -7.15
CA GLY A 188 10.72 17.50 -7.98
C GLY A 188 11.07 18.77 -7.20
N ASP A 189 10.46 18.96 -6.03
CA ASP A 189 10.67 20.13 -5.18
C ASP A 189 11.62 19.90 -4.00
N ASP A 190 12.11 18.67 -3.79
CA ASP A 190 12.89 18.30 -2.61
C ASP A 190 12.19 18.67 -1.28
N THR A 191 10.89 18.37 -1.17
CA THR A 191 10.12 18.73 0.04
C THR A 191 9.21 17.63 0.57
N VAL A 192 8.82 17.77 1.84
CA VAL A 192 7.65 17.10 2.42
C VAL A 192 6.62 18.15 2.79
N SER A 193 5.43 18.09 2.18
CA SER A 193 4.32 19.01 2.46
C SER A 193 3.30 18.39 3.39
N VAL A 194 2.71 19.19 4.28
CA VAL A 194 1.80 18.75 5.33
C VAL A 194 0.48 19.49 5.21
N TYR A 195 -0.63 18.75 5.26
CA TYR A 195 -1.98 19.28 5.12
C TYR A 195 -2.89 18.77 6.23
N ARG A 196 -3.90 19.56 6.59
CA ARG A 196 -4.98 19.13 7.48
C ARG A 196 -5.87 18.10 6.78
N VAL A 197 -6.05 16.94 7.40
CA VAL A 197 -7.04 15.94 6.99
C VAL A 197 -8.45 16.57 6.98
N GLY A 198 -9.25 16.20 5.98
CA GLY A 198 -10.63 16.68 5.78
C GLY A 198 -10.72 18.01 5.02
N THR A 199 -9.92 19.01 5.39
CA THR A 199 -9.97 20.34 4.73
C THR A 199 -8.94 20.55 3.63
N GLY A 200 -7.85 19.78 3.65
CA GLY A 200 -6.74 19.96 2.72
C GLY A 200 -5.92 21.24 2.94
N LYS A 201 -6.17 21.98 4.02
CA LYS A 201 -5.44 23.24 4.27
C LYS A 201 -3.96 22.97 4.52
N PRO A 202 -3.03 23.69 3.86
CA PRO A 202 -1.61 23.54 4.10
C PRO A 202 -1.26 23.95 5.54
N VAL A 203 -0.36 23.18 6.17
CA VAL A 203 0.12 23.38 7.54
C VAL A 203 1.57 23.82 7.54
N ARG A 204 2.43 23.07 6.83
CA ARG A 204 3.87 23.29 6.77
C ARG A 204 4.47 22.59 5.55
N THR A 205 5.57 23.13 5.05
CA THR A 205 6.45 22.45 4.08
C THR A 205 7.83 22.33 4.70
N VAL A 206 8.37 21.12 4.71
CA VAL A 206 9.73 20.79 5.13
C VAL A 206 10.61 20.78 3.89
N LYS A 207 11.62 21.67 3.85
CA LYS A 207 12.63 21.67 2.78
C LYS A 207 13.72 20.66 3.09
N LEU A 208 14.11 19.89 2.09
CA LEU A 208 15.20 18.94 2.15
C LEU A 208 16.41 19.47 1.36
N ASP A 209 17.50 18.72 1.37
CA ASP A 209 18.68 19.05 0.58
C ASP A 209 18.32 19.05 -0.92
N LYS A 210 18.87 20.03 -1.65
CA LYS A 210 18.61 20.18 -3.09
C LYS A 210 19.06 18.94 -3.88
N GLY A 211 18.21 18.46 -4.76
CA GLY A 211 18.41 17.25 -5.58
C GLY A 211 18.28 15.95 -4.79
N SER A 212 17.68 15.97 -3.60
CA SER A 212 17.48 14.79 -2.76
C SER A 212 16.40 13.85 -3.28
N ARG A 213 15.37 14.37 -3.94
CA ARG A 213 14.25 13.61 -4.55
C ARG A 213 13.59 12.64 -3.56
N PRO A 214 12.78 13.13 -2.60
CA PRO A 214 12.11 12.28 -1.63
C PRO A 214 11.04 11.38 -2.28
N ARG A 215 11.06 10.08 -1.97
CA ARG A 215 10.13 9.07 -2.52
C ARG A 215 9.16 8.53 -1.46
N GLY A 216 9.50 7.41 -0.81
CA GLY A 216 8.70 6.81 0.23
C GLY A 216 8.75 7.60 1.53
N ILE A 217 7.61 7.65 2.23
CA ILE A 217 7.47 8.16 3.60
C ILE A 217 6.69 7.15 4.44
N LYS A 218 7.15 6.88 5.66
CA LYS A 218 6.45 6.01 6.61
C LYS A 218 6.55 6.50 8.05
N ALA A 219 5.43 6.52 8.76
CA ALA A 219 5.42 6.76 10.20
C ALA A 219 6.06 5.58 10.97
N SER A 220 6.79 5.88 12.05
CA SER A 220 7.22 4.86 13.00
C SER A 220 6.01 4.25 13.72
N PRO A 221 6.07 2.98 14.16
CA PRO A 221 4.92 2.33 14.81
C PRO A 221 4.46 3.00 16.12
N ASP A 222 5.34 3.74 16.79
CA ASP A 222 4.99 4.55 17.97
C ASP A 222 4.50 5.96 17.62
N GLY A 223 4.45 6.30 16.33
CA GLY A 223 3.98 7.57 15.79
C GLY A 223 4.87 8.77 16.11
N LYS A 224 6.09 8.56 16.60
CA LYS A 224 7.00 9.64 17.03
C LYS A 224 7.93 10.12 15.93
N GLN A 225 8.08 9.37 14.85
CA GLN A 225 9.01 9.67 13.78
C GLN A 225 8.38 9.40 12.40
N TYR A 226 8.91 10.06 11.37
CA TYR A 226 8.69 9.67 9.98
C TYR A 226 10.04 9.34 9.34
N VAL A 227 10.09 8.26 8.57
CA VAL A 227 11.25 7.92 7.74
C VAL A 227 10.94 8.31 6.29
N VAL A 228 11.84 9.05 5.65
CA VAL A 228 11.70 9.49 4.26
C VAL A 228 12.93 9.07 3.46
N THR A 229 12.74 8.31 2.38
CA THR A 229 13.84 7.92 1.48
C THR A 229 14.15 9.03 0.49
N LEU A 230 15.44 9.26 0.22
CA LEU A 230 15.96 10.28 -0.68
C LEU A 230 16.69 9.58 -1.84
N GLU A 231 16.03 9.46 -2.99
CA GLU A 231 16.46 8.56 -4.06
C GLU A 231 17.84 8.92 -4.60
N ASN A 232 18.06 10.20 -4.91
CA ASN A 232 19.27 10.66 -5.61
C ASN A 232 20.48 10.80 -4.71
N THR A 233 20.27 10.94 -3.40
CA THR A 233 21.36 11.07 -2.42
C THR A 233 21.71 9.76 -1.75
N ASN A 234 21.01 8.67 -2.08
CA ASN A 234 21.19 7.32 -1.51
C ASN A 234 21.14 7.34 0.02
N LYS A 235 20.10 7.99 0.57
CA LYS A 235 19.89 8.15 2.01
C LYS A 235 18.43 7.92 2.37
N PHE A 236 18.17 7.73 3.66
CA PHE A 236 16.90 8.13 4.25
C PHE A 236 17.14 9.08 5.42
N ILE A 237 16.15 9.91 5.69
CA ILE A 237 16.11 10.79 6.86
C ILE A 237 15.02 10.35 7.83
N VAL A 238 15.21 10.70 9.09
CA VAL A 238 14.24 10.51 10.17
C VAL A 238 13.82 11.87 10.66
N LEU A 239 12.52 12.17 10.59
CA LEU A 239 11.90 13.40 11.06
C LEU A 239 11.25 13.15 12.43
N ASP A 240 11.40 14.07 13.39
CA ASP A 240 10.59 14.06 14.62
C ASP A 240 9.14 14.42 14.28
N ALA A 241 8.17 13.60 14.69
CA ALA A 241 6.78 13.82 14.30
C ALA A 241 6.13 15.08 14.93
N ARG A 242 6.74 15.67 15.97
CA ARG A 242 6.19 16.84 16.67
C ARG A 242 6.51 18.15 15.95
N ASP A 243 7.72 18.27 15.40
CA ASP A 243 8.18 19.50 14.77
C ASP A 243 8.78 19.32 13.37
N LEU A 244 8.86 18.07 12.89
CA LEU A 244 9.38 17.66 11.59
C LEU A 244 10.84 18.06 11.34
N LYS A 245 11.63 18.25 12.40
CA LYS A 245 13.07 18.40 12.26
C LYS A 245 13.72 17.06 11.94
N ILE A 246 14.72 17.12 11.08
CA ILE A 246 15.60 15.97 10.80
C ILE A 246 16.38 15.66 12.07
N VAL A 247 16.17 14.48 12.64
CA VAL A 247 16.88 13.98 13.82
C VAL A 247 17.93 12.93 13.47
N LYS A 248 17.85 12.34 12.27
CA LYS A 248 18.86 11.42 11.76
C LYS A 248 18.89 11.41 10.24
N THR A 249 20.07 11.19 9.68
CA THR A 249 20.29 10.87 8.26
C THR A 249 21.10 9.58 8.21
N VAL A 250 20.69 8.65 7.35
CA VAL A 250 21.29 7.31 7.25
C VAL A 250 21.56 6.98 5.80
N ASP A 251 22.76 6.47 5.52
CA ASP A 251 23.14 6.02 4.18
C ASP A 251 22.39 4.75 3.79
N THR A 252 21.99 4.69 2.53
CA THR A 252 21.42 3.51 1.89
C THR A 252 22.27 3.11 0.69
N LYS A 253 21.93 1.97 0.11
CA LYS A 253 22.32 1.57 -1.24
C LYS A 253 21.60 2.43 -2.27
N THR A 254 21.95 2.21 -3.54
CA THR A 254 21.57 3.06 -4.66
C THR A 254 20.06 3.11 -4.92
N GLY A 255 19.50 4.32 -4.96
CA GLY A 255 18.11 4.58 -5.32
C GLY A 255 17.09 4.00 -4.33
N PRO A 256 17.11 4.40 -3.05
CA PRO A 256 16.08 4.01 -2.09
C PRO A 256 14.71 4.57 -2.52
N TYR A 257 13.68 3.73 -2.49
CA TYR A 257 12.34 4.09 -2.97
C TYR A 257 11.25 3.78 -1.93
N GLY A 258 10.81 2.52 -1.82
CA GLY A 258 9.85 2.14 -0.79
C GLY A 258 10.52 1.98 0.57
N VAL A 259 9.81 2.40 1.62
CA VAL A 259 10.24 2.23 3.01
C VAL A 259 9.06 1.80 3.88
N ALA A 260 9.29 0.83 4.76
CA ALA A 260 8.30 0.46 5.75
C ALA A 260 8.90 -0.28 6.95
N PHE A 261 8.21 -0.20 8.08
CA PHE A 261 8.51 -1.01 9.25
C PHE A 261 7.90 -2.40 9.08
N GLY A 262 8.66 -3.42 9.50
CA GLY A 262 8.15 -4.78 9.60
C GLY A 262 7.27 -4.99 10.83
N PRO A 263 6.75 -6.22 11.02
CA PRO A 263 5.93 -6.58 12.17
C PRO A 263 6.56 -6.15 13.50
N HIS A 264 5.75 -5.54 14.37
CA HIS A 264 6.15 -5.00 15.67
C HIS A 264 7.24 -3.91 15.66
N GLY A 265 7.62 -3.37 14.49
CA GLY A 265 8.58 -2.27 14.39
C GLY A 265 10.03 -2.63 14.74
N LYS A 266 10.38 -3.91 14.80
CA LYS A 266 11.75 -4.35 15.15
C LYS A 266 12.76 -4.03 14.04
N ARG A 267 12.29 -3.94 12.80
CA ARG A 267 13.12 -3.72 11.62
C ARG A 267 12.46 -2.67 10.73
N LEU A 268 13.30 -1.88 10.07
CA LEU A 268 12.94 -0.98 8.98
C LEU A 268 13.49 -1.58 7.69
N PHE A 269 12.68 -1.58 6.64
CA PHE A 269 13.04 -2.10 5.32
C PHE A 269 13.05 -0.96 4.32
N VAL A 270 14.07 -0.91 3.47
CA VAL A 270 14.22 0.08 2.40
C VAL A 270 14.54 -0.63 1.09
N ALA A 271 13.71 -0.44 0.07
CA ALA A 271 13.96 -0.97 -1.25
C ALA A 271 14.91 -0.05 -2.02
N ALA A 272 16.20 -0.41 -2.08
CA ALA A 272 17.21 0.25 -2.90
C ALA A 272 17.10 -0.25 -4.35
N ALA A 273 16.11 0.30 -5.05
CA ALA A 273 15.58 -0.25 -6.29
C ALA A 273 16.59 -0.29 -7.44
N ARG A 274 17.51 0.69 -7.50
CA ARG A 274 18.57 0.75 -8.53
C ARG A 274 19.75 -0.17 -8.20
N ASP A 275 19.97 -0.42 -6.91
CA ASP A 275 20.98 -1.38 -6.43
C ASP A 275 20.55 -2.84 -6.56
N LYS A 276 19.24 -3.10 -6.71
CA LYS A 276 18.61 -4.43 -6.69
C LYS A 276 18.73 -5.10 -5.31
N THR A 277 18.59 -4.29 -4.27
CA THR A 277 18.74 -4.72 -2.88
C THR A 277 17.55 -4.25 -2.05
N LEU A 278 17.01 -5.13 -1.20
CA LEU A 278 16.20 -4.74 -0.05
C LEU A 278 17.12 -4.65 1.16
N GLN A 279 17.26 -3.45 1.71
CA GLN A 279 18.07 -3.23 2.90
C GLN A 279 17.21 -3.35 4.16
N VAL A 280 17.80 -3.94 5.19
CA VAL A 280 17.20 -4.13 6.51
C VAL A 280 18.02 -3.33 7.51
N PHE A 281 17.32 -2.56 8.32
CA PHE A 281 17.88 -1.76 9.41
C PHE A 281 17.17 -2.11 10.72
N ASP A 282 17.82 -1.82 11.84
CA ASP A 282 17.15 -1.84 13.15
C ASP A 282 16.04 -0.78 13.17
N GLY A 283 14.84 -1.16 13.64
CA GLY A 283 13.68 -0.28 13.60
C GLY A 283 13.72 0.87 14.60
N LYS A 284 14.66 0.90 15.55
CA LYS A 284 14.82 1.97 16.54
C LYS A 284 16.12 2.73 16.36
N THR A 285 17.23 2.00 16.22
CA THR A 285 18.55 2.63 16.07
C THR A 285 18.82 3.03 14.63
N TYR A 286 18.11 2.48 13.64
CA TYR A 286 18.37 2.68 12.22
C TYR A 286 19.76 2.24 11.77
N GLU A 287 20.42 1.39 12.56
CA GLU A 287 21.68 0.77 12.16
C GLU A 287 21.42 -0.28 11.09
N HIS A 288 22.31 -0.37 10.11
CA HIS A 288 22.23 -1.38 9.06
C HIS A 288 22.36 -2.79 9.66
N VAL A 289 21.54 -3.72 9.16
CA VAL A 289 21.49 -5.11 9.62
C VAL A 289 21.81 -6.07 8.48
N SER A 290 21.20 -5.89 7.30
CA SER A 290 21.37 -6.82 6.19
C SER A 290 21.09 -6.16 4.84
N ASP A 291 21.78 -6.64 3.81
CA ASP A 291 21.47 -6.38 2.41
C ASP A 291 20.92 -7.67 1.80
N VAL A 292 19.72 -7.61 1.22
CA VAL A 292 19.03 -8.78 0.66
C VAL A 292 18.94 -8.61 -0.85
N PRO A 293 19.60 -9.46 -1.67
CA PRO A 293 19.49 -9.40 -3.12
C PRO A 293 18.07 -9.63 -3.60
N VAL A 294 17.57 -8.76 -4.47
CA VAL A 294 16.22 -8.83 -5.05
C VAL A 294 16.27 -8.54 -6.56
N GLY A 295 15.10 -8.47 -7.18
CA GLY A 295 14.95 -8.16 -8.60
C GLY A 295 15.25 -6.70 -8.97
N GLN A 296 14.93 -6.37 -10.22
CA GLN A 296 15.10 -5.04 -10.77
C GLN A 296 13.84 -4.19 -10.53
N ARG A 297 14.05 -2.93 -10.10
CA ARG A 297 12.98 -1.95 -9.85
C ARG A 297 11.92 -2.50 -8.88
N CYS A 298 12.38 -3.03 -7.74
CA CYS A 298 11.50 -3.33 -6.62
C CYS A 298 11.20 -2.05 -5.87
N TRP A 299 9.95 -1.59 -5.92
CA TRP A 299 9.55 -0.31 -5.32
C TRP A 299 8.75 -0.51 -4.05
N HIS A 300 7.66 -1.26 -4.14
CA HIS A 300 6.76 -1.47 -3.03
C HIS A 300 6.77 -2.92 -2.57
N PHE A 301 6.49 -3.11 -1.29
CA PHE A 301 6.50 -4.43 -0.67
C PHE A 301 5.46 -4.50 0.45
N SER A 302 5.08 -5.71 0.83
CA SER A 302 4.19 -5.95 1.96
C SER A 302 4.57 -7.26 2.64
N PHE A 303 4.42 -7.31 3.96
CA PHE A 303 4.44 -8.59 4.66
C PHE A 303 3.16 -9.36 4.37
N THR A 304 3.19 -10.67 4.60
CA THR A 304 1.97 -11.44 4.82
C THR A 304 1.30 -11.01 6.14
N PRO A 305 -0.02 -11.23 6.31
CA PRO A 305 -0.74 -10.82 7.53
C PRO A 305 -0.20 -11.46 8.81
N ASP A 306 0.36 -12.67 8.73
CA ASP A 306 1.04 -13.36 9.82
C ASP A 306 2.48 -12.86 10.07
N GLY A 307 3.00 -11.98 9.21
CA GLY A 307 4.35 -11.45 9.27
C GLY A 307 5.45 -12.41 8.83
N ALA A 308 5.13 -13.61 8.36
CA ALA A 308 6.11 -14.67 8.10
C ALA A 308 6.86 -14.53 6.76
N LYS A 309 6.28 -13.80 5.80
CA LYS A 309 6.88 -13.59 4.47
C LYS A 309 6.81 -12.14 4.06
N LEU A 310 7.71 -11.76 3.15
CA LEU A 310 7.73 -10.44 2.53
C LEU A 310 7.59 -10.59 1.02
N LEU A 311 6.62 -9.88 0.43
CA LEU A 311 6.35 -9.84 -0.99
C LEU A 311 6.81 -8.49 -1.56
N LEU A 312 7.68 -8.49 -2.55
CA LEU A 312 8.21 -7.28 -3.20
C LEU A 312 7.79 -7.23 -4.66
N ALA A 313 7.08 -6.19 -5.07
CA ALA A 313 6.73 -5.95 -6.47
C ALA A 313 7.95 -5.40 -7.23
N CYS A 314 8.55 -6.23 -8.08
CA CYS A 314 9.77 -5.93 -8.83
C CYS A 314 9.46 -5.72 -10.31
N GLY A 315 9.14 -4.48 -10.67
CA GLY A 315 8.53 -4.18 -11.95
C GLY A 315 9.38 -4.52 -13.16
N ARG A 316 10.69 -4.25 -13.13
CA ARG A 316 11.58 -4.58 -14.25
C ARG A 316 12.00 -6.06 -14.27
N SER A 317 11.72 -6.78 -13.20
CA SER A 317 11.76 -8.24 -13.17
C SER A 317 10.45 -8.89 -13.60
N ASN A 318 9.38 -8.13 -13.85
CA ASN A 318 8.06 -8.66 -14.22
C ASN A 318 7.51 -9.71 -13.23
N ALA A 319 7.86 -9.56 -11.95
CA ALA A 319 7.58 -10.57 -10.93
C ALA A 319 7.41 -9.95 -9.54
N VAL A 320 6.79 -10.72 -8.65
CA VAL A 320 6.78 -10.47 -7.21
C VAL A 320 7.76 -11.44 -6.54
N TYR A 321 8.73 -10.91 -5.80
CA TYR A 321 9.69 -11.71 -5.05
C TYR A 321 9.12 -12.03 -3.68
N VAL A 322 9.13 -13.30 -3.30
CA VAL A 322 8.69 -13.76 -1.99
C VAL A 322 9.91 -14.15 -1.18
N LEU A 323 10.10 -13.49 -0.05
CA LEU A 323 11.19 -13.73 0.90
C LEU A 323 10.65 -14.28 2.21
N ASP A 324 11.45 -15.08 2.89
CA ASP A 324 11.24 -15.43 4.29
C ASP A 324 11.49 -14.18 5.17
N ALA A 325 10.59 -13.85 6.09
CA ALA A 325 10.72 -12.63 6.90
C ALA A 325 11.70 -12.75 8.08
N GLU A 326 12.11 -13.96 8.45
CA GLU A 326 13.05 -14.21 9.54
C GLU A 326 14.50 -14.17 9.05
N ASN A 327 14.78 -14.83 7.93
CA ASN A 327 16.15 -14.97 7.40
C ASN A 327 16.38 -14.27 6.04
N TYR A 328 15.35 -13.67 5.45
CA TYR A 328 15.40 -12.91 4.20
C TYR A 328 15.81 -13.70 2.95
N GLN A 329 15.85 -15.03 3.02
CA GLN A 329 16.12 -15.84 1.84
C GLN A 329 14.95 -15.77 0.86
N THR A 330 15.27 -15.72 -0.43
CA THR A 330 14.24 -15.80 -1.48
C THR A 330 13.64 -17.19 -1.49
N ILE A 331 12.33 -17.26 -1.27
CA ILE A 331 11.53 -18.49 -1.33
C ILE A 331 11.17 -18.79 -2.79
N LYS A 332 10.62 -17.79 -3.49
CA LYS A 332 10.22 -17.92 -4.90
C LYS A 332 10.00 -16.57 -5.57
N GLN A 333 9.83 -16.61 -6.89
CA GLN A 333 9.35 -15.50 -7.70
C GLN A 333 7.99 -15.87 -8.27
N ILE A 334 7.01 -14.97 -8.14
CA ILE A 334 5.69 -15.10 -8.74
C ILE A 334 5.69 -14.27 -10.02
N GLU A 335 5.70 -14.95 -11.17
CA GLU A 335 5.73 -14.34 -12.49
C GLU A 335 4.31 -13.97 -12.98
N GLY A 336 4.20 -13.49 -14.22
CA GLY A 336 2.92 -13.12 -14.84
C GLY A 336 2.41 -11.72 -14.44
N LEU A 337 3.25 -10.91 -13.82
CA LEU A 337 2.96 -9.54 -13.39
C LEU A 337 3.96 -8.57 -14.02
N PRO A 338 3.88 -8.34 -15.35
CA PRO A 338 4.80 -7.43 -16.04
C PRO A 338 4.68 -6.01 -15.48
N LEU A 339 5.82 -5.34 -15.25
CA LEU A 339 5.82 -4.01 -14.62
C LEU A 339 4.99 -3.94 -13.33
N ALA A 340 5.09 -4.95 -12.47
CA ALA A 340 4.56 -4.91 -11.11
C ALA A 340 4.99 -3.61 -10.40
N TRP A 341 4.05 -2.98 -9.69
CA TRP A 341 4.23 -1.67 -9.09
C TRP A 341 3.91 -1.70 -7.59
N GLY A 342 2.63 -1.66 -7.23
CA GLY A 342 2.14 -1.55 -5.86
C GLY A 342 1.67 -2.89 -5.33
N ILE A 343 1.70 -3.06 -4.00
CA ILE A 343 1.21 -4.28 -3.34
C ILE A 343 0.50 -3.96 -2.02
N VAL A 344 -0.67 -4.57 -1.84
CA VAL A 344 -1.46 -4.53 -0.61
C VAL A 344 -1.96 -5.94 -0.27
N THR A 345 -2.29 -6.18 1.01
CA THR A 345 -2.80 -7.48 1.47
C THR A 345 -4.12 -7.34 2.19
N TYR A 346 -4.93 -8.39 2.12
CA TYR A 346 -6.06 -8.59 3.01
C TYR A 346 -5.93 -9.94 3.73
N PRO A 347 -6.03 -10.01 5.08
CA PRO A 347 -6.04 -8.87 6.00
C PRO A 347 -4.84 -7.92 5.81
N SER A 348 -4.98 -6.67 6.25
CA SER A 348 -3.89 -5.69 6.11
C SER A 348 -2.67 -6.13 6.92
N ALA A 349 -1.49 -5.95 6.33
CA ALA A 349 -0.22 -6.31 6.94
C ALA A 349 0.72 -5.10 7.06
N SER A 350 1.75 -5.23 7.90
CA SER A 350 2.89 -4.31 7.88
C SER A 350 3.56 -4.28 6.51
N GLY A 351 4.35 -3.25 6.23
CA GLY A 351 5.05 -3.14 4.94
C GLY A 351 4.20 -2.51 3.83
N SER A 352 2.90 -2.83 3.79
CA SER A 352 2.02 -2.40 2.70
C SER A 352 1.97 -0.88 2.52
N ILE A 353 1.84 -0.44 1.27
CA ILE A 353 1.73 0.99 0.92
C ILE A 353 0.52 1.68 1.55
N GLU A 354 -0.48 0.92 2.01
CA GLU A 354 -1.66 1.44 2.73
C GLU A 354 -1.57 1.33 4.26
N SER A 355 -0.56 0.63 4.78
CA SER A 355 -0.45 0.35 6.21
C SER A 355 -0.28 1.64 7.02
N LYS A 356 -0.85 1.69 8.22
CA LYS A 356 -0.64 2.80 9.18
C LYS A 356 0.65 2.62 9.94
#